data_AF-A0A1Q6M3J4-F1
#
_entry.id   AF-A0A1Q6M3J4-F1
#
_cell.length_a   1.000
_cell.length_b   1.000
_cell.length_c   1.000
_cell.angle_alpha   90.00
_cell.angle_beta   90.00
_cell.angle_gamma   90.00
#
_symmetry.space_group_name_H-M   'P 1'
#
loop_
_entity.id
_entity.type
_entity.pdbx_description
1 polymer ?
#
loop_
_entity_poly.entity_id
_entity_poly.type
_entity_poly.pdbx_seq_one_letter_code
_entity_poly.pdbx_strand_id
1 'polypeptide(L)'
;MKKIIICILSIFLIIICIVVYGVYQKNENTAQIGVDNKTYESYENKEVLGTDIISIINKATDSNKKNDIKIGEDGNYIDNGKNSIRIEIKFLELDKVITMERINNVGIEKFWSNYGALSFKCTKIEYHEKTHRVKYMYFEEV
;
A
#
# COMPACT_ATOMS: atom_id res chain seq x y z
N MET A 1 -22.10 51.99 -3.16
CA MET A 1 -22.12 50.99 -4.25
C MET A 1 -20.74 50.37 -4.52
N LYS A 2 -19.69 51.13 -4.89
CA LYS A 2 -18.33 50.59 -5.14
C LYS A 2 -17.77 49.76 -3.96
N LYS A 3 -17.88 50.25 -2.71
CA LYS A 3 -17.41 49.51 -1.53
C LYS A 3 -18.15 48.19 -1.29
N ILE A 4 -19.46 48.15 -1.55
CA ILE A 4 -20.27 46.93 -1.44
C ILE A 4 -19.89 45.93 -2.53
N ILE A 5 -19.70 46.39 -3.77
CA ILE A 5 -19.22 45.57 -4.89
C ILE A 5 -17.84 44.97 -4.59
N ILE A 6 -16.92 45.78 -4.03
CA ILE A 6 -15.59 45.31 -3.61
C ILE A 6 -15.71 44.23 -2.53
N CYS A 7 -16.54 44.43 -1.50
CA CYS A 7 -16.76 43.41 -0.47
C CYS A 7 -17.29 42.09 -1.03
N ILE A 8 -18.25 42.14 -1.98
CA ILE A 8 -18.80 40.95 -2.62
C ILE A 8 -17.72 40.23 -3.45
N LEU A 9 -16.90 40.97 -4.20
CA LEU A 9 -15.78 40.41 -4.97
C LEU A 9 -14.74 39.74 -4.08
N SER A 10 -14.42 40.33 -2.92
CA SER A 10 -13.49 39.74 -1.95
C SER A 10 -14.00 38.40 -1.39
N ILE A 11 -15.30 38.30 -1.10
CA ILE A 11 -15.91 37.04 -0.62
C ILE A 11 -15.84 35.97 -1.72
N PHE A 12 -16.15 36.33 -2.97
CA PHE A 12 -16.03 35.41 -4.10
C PHE A 12 -14.60 34.90 -4.30
N LEU A 13 -13.59 35.77 -4.15
CA LEU A 13 -12.19 35.38 -4.27
C LEU A 13 -11.79 34.35 -3.20
N ILE A 14 -12.24 34.53 -1.96
CA ILE A 14 -11.99 33.58 -0.86
C ILE A 14 -12.60 32.21 -1.17
N ILE A 15 -13.84 32.18 -1.68
CA ILE A 15 -14.51 30.93 -2.08
C ILE A 15 -13.71 30.23 -3.18
N ILE A 16 -13.24 30.96 -4.19
CA ILE A 16 -12.42 30.41 -5.28
C ILE A 16 -11.13 29.80 -4.71
N CYS A 17 -10.43 30.49 -3.81
CA CYS A 17 -9.21 29.97 -3.18
C CYS A 17 -9.46 28.66 -2.43
N ILE A 18 -10.56 28.54 -1.68
CA ILE A 18 -10.92 27.30 -0.95
C ILE A 18 -11.17 26.15 -1.94
N VAL A 19 -11.93 26.40 -3.01
CA VAL A 19 -12.22 25.38 -4.03
C VAL A 19 -10.95 24.94 -4.75
N VAL A 20 -10.10 25.88 -5.17
CA VAL A 20 -8.82 25.58 -5.84
C VAL A 20 -7.90 24.75 -4.94
N TYR A 21 -7.79 25.12 -3.66
CA TYR A 21 -7.00 24.36 -2.69
C TYR A 21 -7.51 22.93 -2.52
N GLY A 22 -8.83 22.74 -2.37
CA GLY A 22 -9.42 21.42 -2.26
C GLY A 22 -9.19 20.53 -3.49
N VAL A 23 -9.26 21.11 -4.71
CA VAL A 23 -8.95 20.40 -5.95
C VAL A 23 -7.47 20.03 -6.02
N TYR A 24 -6.57 20.96 -5.71
CA TYR A 24 -5.12 20.72 -5.70
C TYR A 24 -4.75 19.58 -4.76
N GLN A 25 -5.24 19.60 -3.51
CA GLN A 25 -4.96 18.58 -2.51
C GLN A 25 -5.51 17.20 -2.92
N LYS A 26 -6.68 17.15 -3.57
CA LYS A 26 -7.23 15.89 -4.10
C LYS A 26 -6.36 15.32 -5.23
N ASN A 27 -5.86 16.17 -6.12
CA ASN A 27 -4.97 15.75 -7.21
C ASN A 27 -3.63 15.25 -6.68
N GLU A 28 -3.02 15.95 -5.73
CA GLU A 28 -1.77 15.53 -5.09
C GLU A 28 -1.93 14.17 -4.38
N ASN A 29 -3.03 13.99 -3.61
CA ASN A 29 -3.35 12.72 -2.99
C ASN A 29 -3.53 11.58 -4.01
N THR A 30 -4.15 11.86 -5.15
CA THR A 30 -4.35 10.87 -6.23
C THR A 30 -3.02 10.51 -6.88
N ALA A 31 -2.16 11.50 -7.13
CA ALA A 31 -0.81 11.28 -7.65
C ALA A 31 0.02 10.42 -6.68
N GLN A 32 -0.05 10.70 -5.37
CA GLN A 32 0.65 9.92 -4.36
C GLN A 32 0.14 8.46 -4.31
N ILE A 33 -1.17 8.23 -4.40
CA ILE A 33 -1.73 6.87 -4.50
C ILE A 33 -1.15 6.14 -5.71
N GLY A 34 -1.08 6.82 -6.86
CA GLY A 34 -0.49 6.23 -8.08
C GLY A 34 0.98 5.88 -7.91
N VAL A 35 1.77 6.73 -7.26
CA VAL A 35 3.19 6.46 -6.97
C VAL A 35 3.36 5.29 -6.01
N ASP A 36 2.57 5.24 -4.94
CA ASP A 36 2.59 4.17 -3.95
C ASP A 36 2.22 2.84 -4.62
N ASN A 37 1.12 2.81 -5.36
CA ASN A 37 0.65 1.64 -6.08
C ASN A 37 1.66 1.15 -7.13
N LYS A 38 2.24 2.05 -7.91
CA LYS A 38 3.21 1.70 -8.96
C LYS A 38 4.39 0.89 -8.40
N THR A 39 4.76 1.12 -7.14
CA THR A 39 5.76 0.28 -6.48
C THR A 39 5.30 -1.18 -6.44
N TYR A 40 4.11 -1.44 -5.91
CA TYR A 40 3.55 -2.79 -5.76
C TYR A 40 3.17 -3.42 -7.11
N GLU A 41 2.54 -2.64 -8.00
CA GLU A 41 2.17 -3.04 -9.36
C GLU A 41 3.39 -3.42 -10.20
N SER A 42 4.58 -2.88 -9.90
CA SER A 42 5.79 -3.25 -10.62
C SER A 42 6.18 -4.73 -10.47
N TYR A 43 5.61 -5.44 -9.50
CA TYR A 43 5.79 -6.88 -9.25
C TYR A 43 4.73 -7.74 -9.96
N GLU A 44 3.65 -7.14 -10.47
CA GLU A 44 2.53 -7.88 -11.05
C GLU A 44 2.98 -8.78 -12.20
N ASN A 45 2.64 -10.08 -12.13
CA ASN A 45 3.01 -11.10 -13.11
C ASN A 45 4.52 -11.26 -13.36
N LYS A 46 5.38 -10.68 -12.53
CA LYS A 46 6.83 -10.84 -12.62
C LYS A 46 7.32 -11.93 -11.69
N GLU A 47 8.32 -12.65 -12.18
CA GLU A 47 9.17 -13.50 -11.36
C GLU A 47 10.23 -12.61 -10.68
N VAL A 48 10.37 -12.76 -9.38
CA VAL A 48 11.25 -11.99 -8.52
C VAL A 48 11.94 -12.91 -7.52
N LEU A 49 13.09 -12.50 -6.99
CA LEU A 49 13.79 -13.28 -5.99
C LEU A 49 13.16 -13.09 -4.61
N GLY A 50 13.40 -14.04 -3.69
CA GLY A 50 13.00 -13.89 -2.29
C GLY A 50 13.53 -12.61 -1.63
N THR A 51 14.69 -12.10 -2.06
CA THR A 51 15.21 -10.79 -1.63
C THR A 51 14.32 -9.61 -2.03
N ASP A 52 13.68 -9.70 -3.19
CA ASP A 52 12.73 -8.68 -3.65
C ASP A 52 11.43 -8.77 -2.84
N ILE A 53 11.02 -9.98 -2.45
CA ILE A 53 9.88 -10.16 -1.55
C ILE A 53 10.16 -9.54 -0.17
N ILE A 54 11.35 -9.76 0.40
CA ILE A 54 11.75 -9.11 1.66
C ILE A 54 11.60 -7.58 1.56
N SER A 55 12.05 -7.01 0.43
CA SER A 55 11.98 -5.57 0.20
C SER A 55 10.53 -5.06 0.19
N ILE A 56 9.61 -5.78 -0.48
CA ILE A 56 8.20 -5.37 -0.53
C ILE A 56 7.47 -5.63 0.79
N ILE A 57 7.84 -6.68 1.54
CA ILE A 57 7.35 -6.93 2.92
C ILE A 57 7.74 -5.79 3.84
N ASN A 58 8.99 -5.35 3.81
CA ASN A 58 9.45 -4.23 4.63
C ASN A 58 8.66 -2.96 4.30
N LYS A 59 8.49 -2.66 3.01
CA LYS A 59 7.72 -1.49 2.57
C LYS A 59 6.24 -1.56 2.96
N ALA A 60 5.62 -2.73 2.87
CA ALA A 60 4.25 -2.96 3.32
C ALA A 60 4.13 -2.82 4.85
N THR A 61 5.10 -3.35 5.59
CA THR A 61 5.18 -3.24 7.06
C THR A 61 5.28 -1.79 7.50
N ASP A 62 6.19 -1.02 6.89
CA ASP A 62 6.38 0.40 7.20
C ASP A 62 5.13 1.22 6.83
N SER A 63 4.48 0.90 5.71
CA SER A 63 3.22 1.53 5.31
C SER A 63 2.13 1.28 6.34
N ASN A 64 1.97 0.04 6.81
CA ASN A 64 0.98 -0.29 7.83
C ASN A 64 1.26 0.38 9.17
N LYS A 65 2.54 0.43 9.60
CA LYS A 65 2.94 1.17 10.81
C LYS A 65 2.63 2.65 10.69
N LYS A 66 3.01 3.29 9.57
CA LYS A 66 2.73 4.72 9.31
C LYS A 66 1.24 5.04 9.29
N ASN A 67 0.41 4.07 8.90
CA ASN A 67 -1.04 4.21 8.81
C ASN A 67 -1.77 3.78 10.09
N ASP A 68 -1.04 3.43 11.16
CA ASP A 68 -1.59 2.94 12.43
C ASP A 68 -2.56 1.76 12.25
N ILE A 69 -2.23 0.84 11.34
CA ILE A 69 -3.06 -0.34 11.08
C ILE A 69 -3.01 -1.27 12.29
N LYS A 70 -4.19 -1.63 12.79
CA LYS A 70 -4.33 -2.53 13.94
C LYS A 70 -3.92 -3.95 13.56
N ILE A 71 -3.33 -4.66 14.52
CA ILE A 71 -3.04 -6.09 14.44
C ILE A 71 -4.18 -6.84 15.13
N GLY A 72 -4.70 -7.87 14.47
CA GLY A 72 -5.76 -8.74 14.99
C GLY A 72 -5.22 -9.78 15.98
N GLU A 73 -6.14 -10.54 16.56
CA GLU A 73 -5.80 -11.62 17.50
C GLU A 73 -4.99 -12.76 16.84
N ASP A 74 -5.10 -12.89 15.51
CA ASP A 74 -4.33 -13.83 14.70
C ASP A 74 -2.88 -13.36 14.41
N GLY A 75 -2.52 -12.16 14.89
CA GLY A 75 -1.21 -11.56 14.69
C GLY A 75 -1.02 -10.88 13.32
N ASN A 76 -2.07 -10.74 12.51
CA ASN A 76 -2.00 -10.12 11.18
C ASN A 76 -2.62 -8.71 11.17
N TYR A 77 -2.23 -7.87 10.21
CA TYR A 77 -2.85 -6.57 10.01
C TYR A 77 -4.32 -6.71 9.57
N ILE A 78 -5.19 -5.92 10.20
CA ILE A 78 -6.62 -5.88 9.91
C ILE A 78 -6.87 -4.95 8.71
N ASP A 79 -7.68 -5.41 7.76
CA ASP A 79 -8.15 -4.56 6.66
C ASP A 79 -8.99 -3.39 7.21
N ASN A 80 -8.56 -2.16 6.92
CA ASN A 80 -9.27 -0.94 7.34
C ASN A 80 -10.10 -0.27 6.22
N GLY A 81 -10.16 -0.89 5.03
CA GLY A 81 -10.88 -0.43 3.86
C GLY A 81 -10.33 0.86 3.23
N LYS A 82 -9.12 1.28 3.60
CA LYS A 82 -8.53 2.56 3.17
C LYS A 82 -7.08 2.44 2.72
N ASN A 83 -6.19 1.91 3.55
CA ASN A 83 -4.74 1.98 3.35
C ASN A 83 -3.94 0.92 4.12
N SER A 84 -4.59 -0.15 4.58
CA SER A 84 -3.90 -1.38 5.02
C SER A 84 -3.38 -2.17 3.81
N ILE A 85 -2.27 -2.87 3.96
CA ILE A 85 -1.76 -3.78 2.93
C ILE A 85 -1.37 -5.12 3.57
N ARG A 86 -1.70 -6.22 2.89
CA ARG A 86 -1.30 -7.58 3.28
C ARG A 86 -0.49 -8.23 2.17
N ILE A 87 0.51 -9.01 2.55
CA ILE A 87 1.29 -9.83 1.62
C ILE A 87 1.30 -11.26 2.12
N GLU A 88 1.02 -12.18 1.20
CA GLU A 88 0.99 -13.62 1.45
C GLU A 88 1.86 -14.36 0.42
N ILE A 89 2.52 -15.42 0.89
CA ILE A 89 3.44 -16.22 0.09
C ILE A 89 3.06 -17.69 0.22
N LYS A 90 2.96 -18.39 -0.91
CA LYS A 90 2.85 -19.84 -0.98
C LYS A 90 4.16 -20.43 -1.48
N PHE A 91 4.69 -21.37 -0.71
CA PHE A 91 5.87 -22.15 -1.07
C PHE A 91 5.44 -23.47 -1.71
N LEU A 92 6.29 -24.06 -2.56
CA LEU A 92 6.00 -25.32 -3.24
C LEU A 92 5.90 -26.49 -2.24
N GLU A 93 6.77 -26.50 -1.24
CA GLU A 93 6.89 -27.59 -0.26
C GLU A 93 5.98 -27.42 0.96
N LEU A 94 5.28 -26.29 1.08
CA LEU A 94 4.40 -26.00 2.22
C LEU A 94 2.94 -25.96 1.80
N ASP A 95 2.11 -26.80 2.45
CA ASP A 95 0.65 -26.76 2.28
C ASP A 95 0.00 -25.48 2.83
N LYS A 96 0.78 -24.58 3.44
CA LYS A 96 0.29 -23.38 4.12
C LYS A 96 0.81 -22.12 3.46
N VAL A 97 -0.10 -21.17 3.28
CA VAL A 97 0.22 -19.79 2.93
C VAL A 97 0.79 -19.07 4.15
N ILE A 98 1.89 -18.35 3.95
CA ILE A 98 2.63 -17.63 4.99
C ILE A 98 2.39 -16.13 4.83
N THR A 99 2.01 -15.45 5.91
CA THR A 99 1.80 -14.01 5.93
C THR A 99 3.10 -13.23 6.15
N MET A 100 3.15 -11.97 5.72
CA MET A 100 4.28 -11.07 5.95
C MET A 100 4.63 -10.90 7.44
N GLU A 101 3.63 -10.90 8.32
CA GLU A 101 3.78 -10.78 9.77
C GLU A 101 4.46 -12.02 10.33
N ARG A 102 4.12 -13.22 9.84
CA ARG A 102 4.79 -14.45 10.26
C ARG A 102 6.26 -14.47 9.84
N ILE A 103 6.59 -13.97 8.65
CA ILE A 103 7.98 -13.85 8.18
C ILE A 103 8.76 -12.89 9.07
N ASN A 104 8.18 -11.73 9.37
CA ASN A 104 8.78 -10.76 10.28
C ASN A 104 9.00 -11.34 11.69
N ASN A 105 8.02 -12.06 12.24
CA ASN A 105 8.06 -12.62 13.59
C ASN A 105 9.06 -13.79 13.73
N VAL A 106 9.17 -14.64 12.71
CA VAL A 106 10.13 -15.77 12.70
C VAL A 106 11.57 -15.28 12.45
N GLY A 107 11.70 -14.16 11.75
CA GLY A 107 12.95 -13.46 11.48
C GLY A 107 13.20 -13.33 9.99
N ILE A 108 13.23 -12.09 9.50
CA ILE A 108 13.45 -11.80 8.07
C ILE A 108 14.81 -12.30 7.57
N GLU A 109 15.82 -12.38 8.45
CA GLU A 109 17.14 -12.94 8.15
C GLU A 109 17.09 -14.45 7.86
N LYS A 110 16.22 -15.20 8.56
CA LYS A 110 16.03 -16.63 8.28
C LYS A 110 15.34 -16.83 6.94
N PHE A 111 14.36 -15.98 6.62
CA PHE A 111 13.75 -15.99 5.30
C PHE A 111 14.80 -15.71 4.22
N TRP A 112 15.64 -14.68 4.42
CA TRP A 112 16.72 -14.35 3.49
C TRP A 112 17.68 -15.53 3.27
N SER A 113 18.15 -16.16 4.36
CA SER A 113 19.11 -17.26 4.29
C SER A 113 18.55 -18.50 3.61
N ASN A 114 17.26 -18.79 3.78
CA ASN A 114 16.65 -20.04 3.31
C ASN A 114 15.97 -19.89 1.94
N TYR A 115 15.39 -18.72 1.67
CA TYR A 115 14.49 -18.48 0.54
C TYR A 115 14.90 -17.29 -0.32
N GLY A 116 15.94 -16.53 0.06
CA GLY A 116 16.34 -15.31 -0.64
C GLY A 116 16.73 -15.53 -2.10
N ALA A 117 17.26 -16.70 -2.43
CA ALA A 117 17.68 -17.08 -3.79
C ALA A 117 16.58 -17.82 -4.59
N LEU A 118 15.43 -18.10 -3.97
CA LEU A 118 14.31 -18.75 -4.66
C LEU A 118 13.53 -17.73 -5.50
N SER A 119 12.90 -18.23 -6.56
CA SER A 119 12.05 -17.47 -7.45
C SER A 119 10.60 -17.52 -6.99
N PHE A 120 9.92 -16.39 -7.12
CA PHE A 120 8.51 -16.26 -6.81
C PHE A 120 7.81 -15.39 -7.84
N LYS A 121 6.56 -15.70 -8.14
CA LYS A 121 5.72 -14.93 -9.04
C LYS A 121 4.59 -14.26 -8.28
N CYS A 122 4.40 -12.96 -8.49
CA CYS A 122 3.20 -12.27 -8.01
C CYS A 122 2.01 -12.67 -8.89
N THR A 123 1.12 -13.51 -8.38
CA THR A 123 -0.04 -14.03 -9.15
C THR A 123 -1.32 -13.27 -8.86
N LYS A 124 -1.36 -12.44 -7.81
CA LYS A 124 -2.53 -11.63 -7.49
C LYS A 124 -2.17 -10.31 -6.82
N ILE A 125 -2.82 -9.23 -7.26
CA ILE A 125 -2.86 -7.93 -6.58
C ILE A 125 -4.33 -7.52 -6.45
N GLU A 126 -4.74 -7.07 -5.27
CA GLU A 126 -6.07 -6.48 -5.05
C GLU A 126 -5.96 -5.07 -4.49
N TYR A 127 -7.05 -4.31 -4.64
CA TYR A 127 -7.12 -2.90 -4.26
C TYR A 127 -8.27 -2.63 -3.29
N HIS A 128 -8.12 -1.62 -2.45
CA HIS A 128 -9.20 -1.03 -1.66
C HIS A 128 -10.22 -0.38 -2.60
N GLU A 129 -11.51 -0.72 -2.45
CA GLU A 129 -12.57 -0.16 -3.31
C GLU A 129 -12.66 1.37 -3.24
N LYS A 130 -12.47 1.95 -2.04
CA LYS A 130 -12.68 3.39 -1.80
C LYS A 130 -11.51 4.26 -2.23
N THR A 131 -10.29 3.75 -2.07
CA THR A 131 -9.07 4.55 -2.25
C THR A 131 -8.24 4.11 -3.44
N HIS A 132 -8.56 2.96 -4.03
CA HIS A 132 -7.78 2.29 -5.06
C HIS A 132 -6.32 2.02 -4.64
N ARG A 133 -5.98 2.10 -3.36
CA ARG A 133 -4.66 1.68 -2.87
C ARG A 133 -4.55 0.17 -2.93
N VAL A 134 -3.38 -0.36 -3.25
CA VAL A 134 -3.11 -1.80 -3.12
C VAL A 134 -3.40 -2.24 -1.70
N LYS A 135 -4.25 -3.25 -1.54
CA LYS A 135 -4.64 -3.83 -0.24
C LYS A 135 -4.02 -5.21 -0.02
N TYR A 136 -3.69 -5.92 -1.08
CA TYR A 136 -3.26 -7.31 -0.99
C TYR A 136 -2.33 -7.69 -2.15
N MET A 137 -1.30 -8.46 -1.85
CA MET A 137 -0.45 -9.12 -2.84
C MET A 137 -0.26 -10.59 -2.47
N TYR A 138 -0.23 -11.46 -3.48
CA TYR A 138 0.00 -12.89 -3.31
C TYR A 138 1.10 -13.37 -4.24
N PHE A 139 2.08 -14.04 -3.64
CA PHE A 139 3.24 -14.59 -4.32
C PHE A 139 3.22 -16.12 -4.23
N GLU A 140 3.59 -16.77 -5.32
CA GLU A 140 3.79 -18.23 -5.37
C GLU A 140 5.22 -18.53 -5.79
N GLU A 141 5.89 -19.43 -5.08
CA GLU A 141 7.18 -19.97 -5.49
C GLU A 141 7.05 -20.69 -6.84
N VAL A 142 8.04 -20.50 -7.73
CA VAL A 142 8.05 -21.02 -9.11
C VAL A 142 9.22 -21.97 -9.35
#